data_AF-A0A0F9LFN4-F1
#
_entry.id   AF-A0A0F9LFN4-F1
#
_cell.length_a   1.000
_cell.length_b   1.000
_cell.length_c   1.000
_cell.angle_alpha   90.00
_cell.angle_beta   90.00
_cell.angle_gamma   90.00
#
_symmetry.space_group_name_H-M   'P 1'
#
loop_
_entity.id
_entity.type
_entity.pdbx_description
1 polymer ?
#
loop_
_entity_poly.entity_id
_entity_poly.type
_entity_poly.pdbx_seq_one_letter_code
_entity_poly.pdbx_strand_id
1 'polypeptide(L)'
;MNLTNIEKSFIEKWKETDFSDWNESDIREDFIAPLLKILGYAKNTLNNIKREKSLRLSEPYQRIGRDRVKIDYIPTFKLKSFWIIEAKSGKTREMDLGFLLIRLIYR
;
A
#
# COMPACT_ATOMS: atom_id res chain seq x y z
N MET A 1 -14.47 -4.12 19.33
CA MET A 1 -13.11 -4.66 19.55
C MET A 1 -12.36 -3.63 20.37
N ASN A 2 -11.88 -3.98 21.56
CA ASN A 2 -11.11 -3.05 22.39
C ASN A 2 -9.65 -3.15 21.97
N LEU A 3 -9.08 -2.03 21.51
CA LEU A 3 -7.66 -1.93 21.20
C LEU A 3 -6.84 -2.06 22.48
N THR A 4 -5.74 -2.81 22.38
CA THR A 4 -4.72 -2.87 23.43
C THR A 4 -4.03 -1.50 23.57
N ASN A 5 -3.37 -1.27 24.70
CA ASN A 5 -2.65 -0.01 24.94
C ASN A 5 -1.53 0.23 23.91
N ILE A 6 -0.91 -0.84 23.40
CA ILE A 6 0.12 -0.77 22.36
C ILE A 6 -0.49 -0.26 21.04
N GLU A 7 -1.63 -0.79 20.64
CA GLU A 7 -2.30 -0.41 19.40
C GLU A 7 -2.81 1.03 19.46
N LYS A 8 -3.32 1.46 20.62
CA LYS A 8 -3.70 2.86 20.85
C LYS A 8 -2.49 3.79 20.75
N SER A 9 -1.38 3.43 21.39
CA SER A 9 -0.15 4.23 21.33
C SER A 9 0.40 4.33 19.90
N PHE A 10 0.34 3.26 19.11
CA PHE A 10 0.70 3.30 17.69
C PHE A 10 -0.17 4.29 16.91
N ILE A 11 -1.50 4.27 17.11
CA ILE A 11 -2.42 5.17 16.41
C ILE A 11 -2.17 6.64 16.78
N GLU A 12 -1.95 6.94 18.05
CA GLU A 12 -1.63 8.32 18.46
C GLU A 12 -0.29 8.77 17.86
N LYS A 13 0.75 7.93 17.94
CA LYS A 13 2.05 8.23 17.31
C LYS A 13 1.91 8.44 15.81
N TRP A 14 1.08 7.65 15.13
CA TRP A 14 0.85 7.77 13.69
C TRP A 14 0.33 9.16 13.32
N LYS A 15 -0.67 9.70 14.02
CA LYS A 15 -1.25 11.02 13.70
C LYS A 15 -0.21 12.15 13.70
N GLU A 16 0.83 12.00 14.51
CA GLU A 16 1.90 12.99 14.67
C GLU A 16 3.14 12.67 13.81
N THR A 17 3.16 11.54 13.10
CA THR A 17 4.31 11.11 12.33
C THR A 17 4.44 11.92 11.04
N ASP A 18 5.57 12.60 10.87
CA ASP A 18 5.99 13.16 9.59
C ASP A 18 6.68 12.07 8.75
N PHE A 19 6.17 11.86 7.54
CA PHE A 19 6.66 10.85 6.58
C PHE A 19 7.59 11.45 5.53
N SER A 20 7.88 12.75 5.56
CA SER A 20 8.59 13.47 4.49
C SER A 20 9.95 12.85 4.14
N ASP A 21 10.65 12.24 5.12
CA ASP A 21 11.94 11.60 4.91
C ASP A 21 11.86 10.09 4.65
N TRP A 22 10.67 9.49 4.73
CA TRP A 22 10.50 8.05 4.64
C TRP A 22 10.53 7.56 3.20
N ASN A 23 11.31 6.51 2.95
CA ASN A 23 11.32 5.81 1.68
C ASN A 23 10.16 4.80 1.60
N GLU A 24 9.97 4.15 0.45
CA GLU A 24 8.88 3.17 0.26
C GLU A 24 8.97 1.96 1.19
N SER A 25 10.19 1.52 1.53
CA SER A 25 10.41 0.42 2.46
C SER A 25 10.03 0.78 3.89
N ASP A 26 10.40 1.97 4.34
CA ASP A 26 10.05 2.45 5.69
C ASP A 26 8.52 2.52 5.83
N ILE A 27 7.83 3.10 4.83
CA ILE A 27 6.36 3.18 4.84
C ILE A 27 5.71 1.80 4.80
N ARG A 28 6.29 0.87 4.03
CA ARG A 28 5.81 -0.50 3.94
C ARG A 28 5.90 -1.22 5.29
N GLU A 29 7.10 -1.28 5.86
CA GLU A 29 7.38 -2.14 7.02
C GLU A 29 7.09 -1.47 8.37
N ASP A 30 7.34 -0.17 8.51
CA ASP A 30 7.20 0.53 9.79
C ASP A 30 5.84 1.18 9.98
N PHE A 31 5.06 1.32 8.90
CA PHE A 31 3.73 1.93 8.95
C PHE A 31 2.61 0.99 8.48
N ILE A 32 2.61 0.58 7.21
CA ILE A 32 1.50 -0.20 6.64
C ILE A 32 1.40 -1.58 7.29
N ALA A 33 2.51 -2.30 7.46
CA ALA A 33 2.49 -3.64 8.07
C ALA A 33 1.94 -3.65 9.51
N PRO A 34 2.37 -2.76 10.42
CA PRO A 34 1.77 -2.61 11.74
C PRO A 34 0.29 -2.27 11.69
N LEU A 35 -0.11 -1.33 10.83
CA LEU A 35 -1.53 -0.95 10.68
C LEU A 35 -2.39 -2.14 10.27
N LEU A 36 -1.95 -2.94 9.27
CA LEU A 36 -2.67 -4.12 8.84
C LEU A 36 -2.82 -5.15 9.96
N LYS A 37 -1.80 -5.31 10.81
CA LYS A 37 -1.86 -6.19 11.98
C LYS A 37 -2.91 -5.72 13.00
N ILE A 38 -2.98 -4.42 13.28
CA ILE A 38 -3.98 -3.81 14.18
C ILE A 38 -5.41 -4.02 13.66
N LEU A 39 -5.58 -3.93 12.34
CA LEU A 39 -6.85 -4.20 11.67
C LEU A 39 -7.22 -5.71 11.65
N GLY A 40 -6.40 -6.56 12.27
CA GLY A 40 -6.65 -8.00 12.38
C GLY A 40 -6.30 -8.78 11.12
N TYR A 41 -5.54 -8.19 10.19
CA TYR A 41 -5.02 -8.91 9.04
C TYR A 41 -3.72 -9.62 9.41
N ALA A 42 -3.61 -10.90 9.04
CA ALA A 42 -2.41 -11.69 9.29
C ALA A 42 -2.28 -12.83 8.28
N LYS A 43 -1.07 -13.36 8.10
CA LYS A 43 -0.86 -14.50 7.20
C LYS A 43 -1.63 -15.72 7.73
N ASN A 44 -2.29 -16.45 6.84
CA ASN A 44 -3.02 -17.70 7.14
C ASN A 44 -4.22 -17.55 8.09
N THR A 45 -4.84 -16.37 8.16
CA THR A 45 -6.11 -16.17 8.88
C THR A 45 -7.28 -15.97 7.92
N LEU A 46 -8.51 -15.88 8.45
CA LEU A 46 -9.70 -15.53 7.66
C LEU A 46 -9.55 -14.17 6.96
N ASN A 47 -8.79 -13.26 7.59
CA ASN A 47 -8.41 -11.96 7.07
C ASN A 47 -6.94 -12.01 6.60
N ASN A 48 -6.68 -12.79 5.55
CA ASN A 48 -5.32 -13.06 5.09
C ASN A 48 -4.68 -11.83 4.41
N ILE A 49 -3.35 -11.70 4.47
CA ILE A 49 -2.58 -10.74 3.68
C ILE A 49 -1.68 -11.50 2.72
N LYS A 50 -1.83 -11.26 1.42
CA LYS A 50 -0.84 -11.70 0.41
C LYS A 50 0.14 -10.56 0.19
N ARG A 51 1.43 -10.80 0.45
CA ARG A 51 2.51 -9.84 0.18
C ARG A 51 3.14 -10.09 -1.18
N GLU A 52 3.67 -9.04 -1.79
CA GLU A 52 4.60 -9.13 -2.93
C GLU A 52 4.08 -9.94 -4.14
N LYS A 53 2.76 -9.85 -4.41
CA LYS A 53 2.16 -10.64 -5.48
C LYS A 53 2.40 -9.97 -6.83
N SER A 54 2.97 -10.71 -7.77
CA SER A 54 3.00 -10.30 -9.18
C SER A 54 1.63 -10.57 -9.83
N LEU A 55 0.97 -9.52 -10.27
CA LEU A 55 -0.28 -9.58 -11.04
C LEU A 55 0.02 -9.30 -12.51
N ARG A 56 -0.66 -10.03 -13.41
CA ARG A 56 -0.65 -9.69 -14.84
C ARG A 56 -1.56 -8.50 -15.07
N LEU A 57 -1.09 -7.56 -15.88
CA LEU A 57 -1.86 -6.44 -16.37
C LEU A 57 -2.70 -6.91 -17.55
N SER A 58 -3.97 -6.55 -17.55
CA SER A 58 -4.81 -6.60 -18.74
C SER A 58 -4.65 -5.30 -19.51
N GLU A 59 -4.79 -5.35 -20.83
CA GLU A 59 -4.77 -4.15 -21.67
C GLU A 59 -5.88 -3.16 -21.25
N PRO A 60 -5.64 -1.83 -21.34
CA PRO A 60 -4.43 -1.19 -21.86
C PRO A 60 -3.27 -1.09 -20.85
N TYR A 61 -2.03 -1.26 -21.32
CA TYR A 61 -0.82 -1.17 -20.48
C TYR A 61 -0.43 0.29 -20.21
N GLN A 62 -0.16 0.67 -18.95
CA GLN A 62 0.37 2.00 -18.59
C GLN A 62 1.75 2.30 -19.19
N ARG A 63 2.54 1.25 -19.51
CA ARG A 63 3.87 1.34 -20.14
C ARG A 63 4.04 0.20 -21.12
N ILE A 64 4.49 0.51 -22.33
CA ILE A 64 4.85 -0.48 -23.36
C ILE A 64 5.91 -1.43 -22.77
N GLY A 65 5.68 -2.75 -22.88
CA GLY A 65 6.60 -3.79 -22.42
C GLY A 65 6.48 -4.20 -20.94
N ARG A 66 5.63 -3.56 -20.14
CA ARG A 66 5.33 -4.02 -18.77
C ARG A 66 3.99 -4.76 -18.74
N ASP A 67 4.04 -6.08 -18.64
CA ASP A 67 2.88 -6.97 -18.56
C ASP A 67 2.51 -7.36 -17.12
N ARG A 68 3.35 -6.98 -16.14
CA ARG A 68 3.22 -7.36 -14.73
C ARG A 68 3.47 -6.20 -13.78
N VAL A 69 2.70 -6.17 -12.70
CA VAL A 69 2.92 -5.26 -11.57
C VAL A 69 3.10 -6.09 -10.29
N LYS A 70 4.11 -5.71 -9.49
CA LYS A 70 4.30 -6.28 -8.15
C LYS A 70 3.51 -5.39 -7.21
N ILE A 71 2.66 -6.00 -6.39
CA ILE A 71 1.84 -5.32 -5.39
C ILE A 71 2.37 -5.63 -4.00
N ASP A 72 2.51 -4.60 -3.16
CA ASP A 72 3.00 -4.75 -1.79
C ASP A 72 2.07 -5.58 -0.92
N TYR A 73 0.77 -5.24 -0.84
CA TYR A 73 -0.21 -5.99 -0.06
C TYR A 73 -1.54 -6.19 -0.78
N ILE A 74 -2.09 -7.38 -0.65
CA ILE A 74 -3.47 -7.72 -1.03
C ILE A 74 -4.16 -8.32 0.19
N PRO A 75 -4.76 -7.48 1.05
CA PRO A 75 -5.62 -7.93 2.13
C PRO A 75 -6.87 -8.62 1.59
N THR A 76 -7.26 -9.68 2.27
CA THR A 76 -8.46 -10.44 1.98
C THR A 76 -9.36 -10.43 3.19
N PHE A 77 -10.67 -10.40 2.98
CA PHE A 77 -11.68 -10.58 4.03
C PHE A 77 -12.54 -11.78 3.64
N LYS A 78 -12.69 -12.75 4.55
CA LYS A 78 -13.34 -14.04 4.24
C LYS A 78 -12.83 -14.65 2.93
N LEU A 79 -11.51 -14.63 2.74
CA LEU A 79 -10.78 -15.18 1.57
C LEU A 79 -11.06 -14.50 0.22
N LYS A 80 -11.87 -13.44 0.16
CA LYS A 80 -12.03 -12.61 -1.03
C LYS A 80 -11.08 -11.42 -0.96
N SER A 81 -10.43 -11.09 -2.07
CA SER A 81 -9.55 -9.92 -2.15
C SER A 81 -10.43 -8.68 -2.28
N PHE A 82 -10.28 -7.73 -1.35
CA PHE A 82 -11.06 -6.48 -1.35
C PHE A 82 -10.20 -5.26 -1.64
N TRP A 83 -8.92 -5.31 -1.27
CA TRP A 83 -8.03 -4.15 -1.31
C TRP A 83 -6.71 -4.51 -1.99
N ILE A 84 -6.14 -3.52 -2.66
CA ILE A 84 -4.75 -3.48 -3.10
C ILE A 84 -4.13 -2.28 -2.40
N ILE A 85 -3.00 -2.49 -1.73
CA ILE A 85 -2.25 -1.44 -1.04
C ILE A 85 -0.83 -1.47 -1.57
N GLU A 86 -0.34 -0.31 -1.98
CA GLU A 86 1.00 -0.09 -2.52
C GLU A 86 1.66 1.06 -1.74
N ALA A 87 2.85 0.84 -1.21
CA ALA A 87 3.60 1.87 -0.52
C ALA A 87 4.17 2.89 -1.53
N LYS A 88 4.19 4.16 -1.12
CA LYS A 88 4.84 5.25 -1.84
C LYS A 88 5.67 6.04 -0.84
N SER A 89 6.81 6.57 -1.28
CA SER A 89 7.64 7.42 -0.42
C SER A 89 6.84 8.64 0.03
N GLY A 90 7.08 9.10 1.26
CA GLY A 90 6.47 10.32 1.78
C GLY A 90 7.13 11.59 1.26
N LYS A 91 8.24 11.45 0.50
CA LYS A 91 8.89 12.56 -0.18
C LYS A 91 7.93 13.21 -1.16
N THR A 92 7.80 14.54 -1.05
CA THR A 92 7.08 15.34 -2.04
C THR A 92 7.72 15.15 -3.40
N ARG A 93 6.92 14.71 -4.37
CA ARG A 93 7.33 14.67 -5.77
C ARG A 93 6.75 15.90 -6.45
N GLU A 94 7.61 16.77 -6.97
CA GLU A 94 7.14 17.79 -7.91
C GLU A 94 6.64 17.07 -9.18
N MET A 95 5.39 17.35 -9.54
CA MET A 95 4.83 16.84 -10.79
C MET A 95 5.35 17.69 -11.93
N ASP A 96 6.20 17.11 -12.77
CA ASP A 96 6.57 17.76 -14.04
C ASP A 96 5.44 17.67 -15.09
N LEU A 97 5.57 18.48 -16.14
CA LEU A 97 4.65 18.51 -17.28
C LEU A 97 4.50 17.15 -17.97
N GLY A 98 5.54 16.30 -17.93
CA GLY A 98 5.49 14.96 -18.51
C GLY A 98 4.50 14.04 -17.80
N PHE A 99 4.44 14.10 -16.46
CA PHE A 99 3.45 13.36 -15.67
C PHE A 99 2.00 13.84 -15.93
N LEU A 100 1.81 15.15 -16.12
CA LEU A 100 0.49 15.73 -16.42
C LEU A 100 -0.01 15.30 -17.81
N LEU A 101 0.86 15.31 -18.81
CA LEU A 101 0.53 14.92 -20.18
C LEU A 101 0.09 13.45 -20.27
N ILE A 102 0.80 12.55 -19.59
CA ILE A 102 0.42 11.13 -19.51
C ILE A 102 -1.01 10.98 -18.96
N ARG A 103 -1.37 11.72 -17.90
CA ARG A 103 -2.70 11.61 -17.28
C ARG A 103 -3.85 12.12 -18.17
N LEU A 104 -3.57 13.03 -19.10
CA LEU A 104 -4.56 13.53 -20.06
C LEU A 104 -4.75 12.60 -21.25
N ILE A 105 -3.70 11.90 -21.67
CA ILE A 105 -3.73 10.98 -22.83
C ILE A 105 -4.49 9.68 -22.53
N TYR A 106 -4.54 9.23 -21.27
CA TYR A 106 -5.23 8.01 -20.86
C TYR A 106 -6.65 8.24 -20.28
N ARG A 107 -7.34 9.33 -20.68
CA ARG A 107 -8.76 9.56 -20.36
C ARG A 107 -9.68 9.03 -21.46
#